data_AF-A0A7K4ULJ8-F1
#
_entry.id   AF-A0A7K4ULJ8-F1
#
_cell.length_a   1.000
_cell.length_b   1.000
_cell.length_c   1.000
_cell.angle_alpha   90.00
_cell.angle_beta   90.00
_cell.angle_gamma   90.00
#
_symmetry.space_group_name_H-M   'P 1'
#
loop_
_entity.id
_entity.type
_entity.pdbx_description
1 polymer ?
#
loop_
_entity_poly.entity_id
_entity_poly.type
_entity_poly.pdbx_seq_one_letter_code
_entity_poly.pdbx_strand_id
1 'polypeptide(L)'
;PRSILQWNVGSHRDISHESLSLFRLLEPQIEILVLGTGDRVERLHPATLKQMRECGIAVEVQDTANACATFNFLMNERRMVAAGLIPP
;
A
#
# COMPACT_ATOMS: atom_id res chain seq x y z
N PRO A 1 8.78 -5.49 10.34
CA PRO A 1 8.01 -6.16 9.26
C PRO A 1 8.23 -7.68 9.29
N ARG A 2 7.17 -8.47 9.08
CA ARG A 2 7.27 -9.93 9.05
C ARG A 2 7.84 -10.48 7.73
N SER A 3 7.66 -9.74 6.64
CA SER A 3 8.13 -10.11 5.29
C SER A 3 8.47 -8.85 4.48
N ILE A 4 9.39 -9.00 3.52
CA ILE A 4 9.68 -8.00 2.48
C ILE A 4 9.55 -8.74 1.14
N LEU A 5 8.76 -8.17 0.23
CA LEU A 5 8.45 -8.79 -1.05
C LEU A 5 8.73 -7.77 -2.17
N GLN A 6 9.16 -8.27 -3.33
CA GLN A 6 9.32 -7.42 -4.49
C GLN A 6 7.95 -7.11 -5.10
N TRP A 7 7.65 -5.82 -5.24
CA TRP A 7 6.44 -5.35 -5.88
C TRP A 7 6.78 -4.92 -7.31
N ASN A 8 6.22 -5.62 -8.30
CA ASN A 8 6.53 -5.40 -9.72
C ASN A 8 5.76 -4.21 -10.29
N VAL A 9 6.03 -3.01 -9.78
CA VAL A 9 5.41 -1.73 -10.14
C VAL A 9 6.52 -0.71 -10.33
N GLY A 10 6.61 -0.10 -11.53
CA GLY A 10 7.65 0.89 -11.85
C GLY A 10 7.19 2.33 -11.58
N SER A 11 5.89 2.57 -11.58
CA SER A 11 5.28 3.89 -11.33
C SER A 11 3.87 3.76 -10.79
N HIS A 12 3.29 4.86 -10.31
CA HIS A 12 1.90 4.89 -9.85
C HIS A 12 0.89 4.45 -10.92
N ARG A 13 1.26 4.52 -12.21
CA ARG A 13 0.41 4.10 -13.34
C ARG A 13 0.29 2.58 -13.45
N ASP A 14 1.24 1.85 -12.90
CA ASP A 14 1.23 0.37 -12.88
C ASP A 14 0.45 -0.18 -11.68
N ILE A 15 -0.11 0.70 -10.84
CA ILE A 15 -0.95 0.33 -9.71
C ILE A 15 -2.36 -0.01 -10.22
N SER A 16 -2.67 -1.30 -10.22
CA SER A 16 -3.94 -1.87 -10.62
C SER A 16 -4.44 -2.86 -9.58
N HIS A 17 -5.63 -3.38 -9.79
CA HIS A 17 -6.18 -4.47 -9.00
C HIS A 17 -5.26 -5.70 -8.95
N GLU A 18 -4.63 -6.03 -10.08
CA GLU A 18 -3.74 -7.16 -10.25
C GLU A 18 -2.42 -6.92 -9.51
N SER A 19 -1.82 -5.73 -9.65
CA SER A 19 -0.57 -5.43 -8.94
C SER A 19 -0.74 -5.28 -7.43
N LEU A 20 -1.96 -5.04 -6.94
CA LEU A 20 -2.30 -5.08 -5.51
C LEU A 20 -2.77 -6.46 -5.00
N SER A 21 -2.86 -7.47 -5.87
CA SER A 21 -3.33 -8.81 -5.48
C SER A 21 -2.54 -9.43 -4.34
N LEU A 22 -1.23 -9.24 -4.31
CA LEU A 22 -0.32 -9.75 -3.28
C LEU A 22 -0.78 -9.38 -1.87
N PHE A 23 -1.22 -8.14 -1.67
CA PHE A 23 -1.60 -7.63 -0.35
C PHE A 23 -2.86 -8.31 0.21
N ARG A 24 -3.74 -8.82 -0.67
CA ARG A 24 -4.96 -9.55 -0.30
C ARG A 24 -4.69 -11.00 0.09
N LEU A 25 -3.48 -11.50 -0.20
CA LEU A 25 -3.07 -12.88 0.06
C LEU A 25 -2.20 -13.01 1.32
N LEU A 26 -1.92 -11.90 2.01
CA LEU A 26 -1.10 -11.90 3.22
C LEU A 26 -1.88 -12.42 4.42
N GLU A 27 -1.22 -13.23 5.23
CA GLU A 27 -1.74 -13.77 6.48
C GLU A 27 -0.88 -13.33 7.68
N PRO A 28 -1.46 -12.78 8.77
CA PRO A 28 -2.87 -12.45 8.91
C PRO A 28 -3.28 -11.31 7.95
N GLN A 29 -4.57 -11.26 7.58
CA GLN A 29 -5.11 -10.22 6.71
C GLN A 29 -4.72 -8.82 7.20
N ILE A 30 -4.22 -7.99 6.29
CA ILE A 30 -3.94 -6.59 6.58
C ILE A 30 -5.22 -5.76 6.59
N GLU A 31 -5.28 -4.75 7.46
CA GLU A 31 -6.39 -3.79 7.54
C GLU A 31 -6.05 -2.49 6.81
N ILE A 32 -4.78 -2.12 6.77
CA ILE A 32 -4.30 -0.85 6.20
C ILE A 32 -3.13 -1.12 5.24
N LEU A 33 -3.22 -0.56 4.03
CA LEU A 33 -2.16 -0.51 3.05
C LEU A 33 -1.75 0.95 2.85
N VAL A 34 -0.51 1.28 3.22
CA VAL A 34 0.07 2.60 2.94
C VAL A 34 0.83 2.53 1.60
N LEU A 35 0.41 3.31 0.62
CA LEU A 35 1.02 3.38 -0.70
C LEU A 35 1.83 4.67 -0.85
N GLY A 36 3.13 4.52 -1.03
CA GLY A 36 4.06 5.60 -1.40
C GLY A 36 4.22 5.68 -2.91
N THR A 37 3.80 6.78 -3.52
CA THR A 37 3.79 6.96 -4.99
C THR A 37 5.02 7.66 -5.56
N GLY A 38 6.14 7.71 -4.82
CA GLY A 38 7.37 8.41 -5.19
C GLY A 38 7.46 9.79 -4.55
N ASP A 39 7.99 10.78 -5.29
CA ASP A 39 8.21 12.15 -4.81
C ASP A 39 6.94 12.94 -4.44
N ARG A 40 5.78 12.51 -4.91
CA ARG A 40 4.51 13.21 -4.70
C ARG A 40 3.35 12.24 -4.57
N VAL A 41 2.27 12.73 -3.98
CA VAL A 41 0.99 12.02 -3.93
C VAL A 41 0.39 11.97 -5.34
N GLU A 42 0.21 10.76 -5.86
CA GLU A 42 -0.41 10.53 -7.17
C GLU A 42 -1.82 9.96 -6.99
N ARG A 43 -2.72 10.25 -7.94
CA ARG A 43 -4.09 9.74 -7.88
C ARG A 43 -4.14 8.32 -8.44
N LEU A 44 -4.68 7.40 -7.64
CA LEU A 44 -5.00 6.05 -8.10
C LEU A 44 -6.39 5.99 -8.74
N HIS A 45 -6.59 4.99 -9.59
CA HIS A 45 -7.88 4.77 -10.21
C HIS A 45 -8.94 4.45 -9.13
N PRO A 46 -10.10 5.15 -9.09
CA PRO A 46 -11.10 4.96 -8.03
C PRO A 46 -11.61 3.52 -7.89
N ALA A 47 -11.67 2.77 -9.00
CA ALA A 47 -12.05 1.36 -8.99
C ALA A 47 -11.07 0.51 -8.16
N THR A 48 -9.76 0.78 -8.26
CA THR A 48 -8.73 0.07 -7.51
C THR A 48 -8.91 0.29 -6.01
N LEU A 49 -9.15 1.53 -5.58
CA LEU A 49 -9.41 1.87 -4.18
C LEU A 49 -10.70 1.22 -3.66
N LYS A 50 -11.77 1.23 -4.47
CA LYS A 50 -13.05 0.60 -4.13
C LYS A 50 -12.89 -0.90 -3.89
N GLN A 51 -12.17 -1.60 -4.77
CA GLN A 51 -11.95 -3.04 -4.66
C GLN A 51 -11.14 -3.41 -3.41
N MET A 52 -10.09 -2.65 -3.09
CA MET A 52 -9.33 -2.89 -1.85
C MET A 52 -10.20 -2.72 -0.61
N ARG A 53 -11.06 -1.70 -0.61
CA ARG A 53 -12.03 -1.48 0.48
C ARG A 53 -13.05 -2.63 0.58
N GLU A 54 -13.52 -3.17 -0.54
CA GLU A 54 -14.39 -4.36 -0.57
C GLU A 54 -13.69 -5.61 -0.01
N CYS A 55 -12.37 -5.70 -0.15
CA CYS A 55 -11.55 -6.72 0.51
C CYS A 55 -11.23 -6.41 1.99
N GLY A 56 -11.82 -5.38 2.59
CA GLY A 56 -11.58 -4.99 3.98
C GLY A 56 -10.26 -4.26 4.22
N ILE A 57 -9.58 -3.81 3.16
CA ILE A 57 -8.28 -3.13 3.24
C ILE A 57 -8.46 -1.64 2.96
N ALA A 58 -8.18 -0.80 3.94
CA ALA A 58 -8.11 0.64 3.75
C ALA A 58 -6.79 1.01 3.05
N VAL A 59 -6.86 1.86 2.03
CA VAL A 59 -5.67 2.31 1.29
C VAL A 59 -5.42 3.79 1.56
N GLU A 60 -4.23 4.10 2.09
CA GLU A 60 -3.75 5.48 2.26
C GLU A 60 -2.67 5.77 1.22
N VAL A 61 -2.88 6.79 0.38
CA VAL A 61 -1.94 7.16 -0.69
C VAL A 61 -1.20 8.43 -0.31
N GLN A 62 0.12 8.37 -0.30
CA GLN A 62 1.02 9.46 0.09
C GLN A 62 2.25 9.50 -0.83
N ASP A 63 3.07 10.54 -0.75
CA ASP A 63 4.47 10.43 -1.21
C ASP A 63 5.23 9.41 -0.35
N THR A 64 6.32 8.87 -0.90
CA THR A 64 7.02 7.74 -0.29
C THR A 64 7.66 8.09 1.05
N ALA A 65 8.09 9.34 1.26
CA ALA A 65 8.67 9.75 2.53
C ALA A 65 7.62 9.75 3.65
N ASN A 66 6.45 10.35 3.40
CA ASN A 66 5.34 10.33 4.34
C ASN A 66 4.78 8.92 4.55
N ALA A 67 4.67 8.11 3.49
CA ALA A 67 4.22 6.72 3.56
C ALA A 67 5.10 5.88 4.50
N CYS A 68 6.43 6.08 4.46
CA CYS A 68 7.35 5.42 5.38
C CYS A 68 7.07 5.81 6.84
N ALA A 69 6.83 7.09 7.11
CA ALA A 69 6.54 7.59 8.45
C ALA A 69 5.21 7.02 8.99
N THR A 70 4.14 7.05 8.19
CA THR A 70 2.83 6.48 8.54
C THR A 70 2.92 4.97 8.76
N PHE A 71 3.63 4.23 7.90
CA PHE A 71 3.84 2.79 8.08
C PHE A 71 4.54 2.50 9.41
N ASN A 72 5.61 3.23 9.74
CA ASN A 72 6.34 3.04 11.00
C ASN A 72 5.45 3.33 12.22
N PHE A 73 4.62 4.38 12.15
CA PHE A 73 3.67 4.71 13.19
C PHE A 73 2.64 3.58 13.41
N LEU A 74 1.96 3.14 12.35
CA LEU A 74 0.95 2.06 12.42
C LEU A 74 1.56 0.73 12.88
N MET A 75 2.81 0.46 12.47
CA MET A 75 3.55 -0.73 12.90
C MET A 75 3.85 -0.68 14.40
N ASN A 76 4.21 0.49 14.94
CA ASN A 76 4.41 0.68 16.38
C ASN A 76 3.11 0.52 17.19
N GLU A 77 1.96 0.94 16.62
CA GLU A 77 0.64 0.69 17.18
C GLU A 77 0.18 -0.78 17.08
N ARG A 78 1.03 -1.66 16.50
CA ARG A 78 0.73 -3.09 16.27
C ARG A 78 -0.52 -3.31 15.43
N ARG A 79 -0.81 -2.38 14.51
CA ARG A 79 -1.87 -2.56 13.50
C ARG A 79 -1.45 -3.61 12.47
N MET A 80 -2.44 -4.22 11.84
CA MET A 80 -2.25 -5.09 10.69
C MET A 80 -2.00 -4.23 9.43
N VAL A 81 -0.76 -3.79 9.24
CA VAL A 81 -0.37 -2.84 8.20
C VAL A 81 0.64 -3.42 7.21
N ALA A 82 0.51 -3.08 5.94
CA ALA A 82 1.53 -3.24 4.92
C ALA A 82 1.85 -1.90 4.24
N ALA A 83 3.00 -1.84 3.57
CA ALA A 83 3.36 -0.72 2.72
C ALA A 83 3.78 -1.18 1.32
N GLY A 84 3.36 -0.43 0.30
CA GLY A 84 3.86 -0.52 -1.07
C GLY A 84 4.55 0.80 -1.42
N LEU A 85 5.87 0.78 -1.58
CA LEU A 85 6.67 2.00 -1.68
C LEU A 85 7.39 2.04 -3.03
N ILE A 86 7.05 3.02 -3.86
CA ILE A 86 7.79 3.32 -5.09
C ILE A 86 8.95 4.24 -4.73
N PRO A 87 10.21 3.92 -5.10
CA PRO A 87 11.32 4.84 -4.92
C PRO A 87 11.06 6.20 -5.61
N PRO A 88 11.53 7.31 -5.04
CA PRO A 88 11.47 8.61 -5.71
C PRO A 88 12.22 8.60 -7.05
#